data_AF-A0A060WNN5-F1
#
_entry.id   AF-A0A060WNN5-F1
#
_cell.length_a   1.000
_cell.length_b   1.000
_cell.length_c   1.000
_cell.angle_alpha   90.00
_cell.angle_beta   90.00
_cell.angle_gamma   90.00
#
_symmetry.space_group_name_H-M   'P 1'
#
loop_
_entity.id
_entity.type
_entity.pdbx_description
1 polymer ?
#
loop_
_entity_poly.entity_id
_entity_poly.type
_entity_poly.pdbx_seq_one_letter_code
_entity_poly.pdbx_strand_id
1 'polypeptide(L)'
;MMIVKQKTDHLLNRKCHEDVINTQCGYDVRAKTDVEQKTYIHVKGCVPQFEKWLQDNLTLVAGIFIGVALLQIFGICLAQNLVSDIEAVRASW
;
A
#
# COMPACT_ATOMS: atom_id res chain seq x y z
N MET A 1 -10.19 -38.44 6.30
CA MET A 1 -11.66 -38.28 6.23
C MET A 1 -12.20 -38.28 7.64
N MET A 2 -12.92 -37.22 8.03
CA MET A 2 -13.54 -36.94 9.35
C MET A 2 -12.49 -36.70 10.46
N ILE A 3 -12.41 -35.53 11.11
CA ILE A 3 -13.41 -34.97 12.02
C ILE A 3 -13.42 -33.43 11.92
N VAL A 4 -14.43 -32.83 11.29
CA VAL A 4 -15.01 -31.56 11.77
C VAL A 4 -16.51 -31.66 11.54
N LYS A 5 -17.19 -32.36 12.43
CA LYS A 5 -18.65 -32.41 12.45
C LYS A 5 -19.13 -31.21 13.25
N GLN A 6 -19.62 -30.21 12.53
CA GLN A 6 -20.82 -29.44 12.83
C GLN A 6 -21.08 -29.06 14.30
N LYS A 7 -20.92 -27.77 14.61
CA LYS A 7 -21.61 -27.16 15.75
C LYS A 7 -22.05 -25.73 15.43
N THR A 8 -23.14 -25.65 14.68
CA THR A 8 -24.15 -24.62 14.92
C THR A 8 -24.53 -24.72 16.39
N ASP A 9 -24.34 -23.66 17.18
CA ASP A 9 -25.07 -23.44 18.44
C ASP A 9 -24.91 -21.97 18.86
N HIS A 10 -25.96 -21.22 18.55
CA HIS A 10 -26.40 -20.02 19.26
C HIS A 10 -26.26 -20.19 20.79
N LEU A 11 -25.90 -19.08 21.47
CA LEU A 11 -26.07 -18.81 22.92
C LEU A 11 -24.96 -19.27 23.89
N LEU A 12 -24.02 -18.35 24.11
CA LEU A 12 -23.69 -17.76 25.42
C LEU A 12 -23.55 -18.74 26.62
N ASN A 13 -22.31 -19.10 27.00
CA ASN A 13 -22.03 -19.42 28.42
C ASN A 13 -20.56 -19.23 28.83
N ARG A 14 -20.33 -18.34 29.80
CA ARG A 14 -19.12 -18.27 30.61
C ARG A 14 -18.85 -19.64 31.26
N LYS A 15 -17.67 -20.23 31.04
CA LYS A 15 -16.93 -20.96 32.09
C LYS A 15 -15.43 -21.06 31.74
N CYS A 16 -14.60 -20.66 32.70
CA CYS A 16 -13.14 -20.78 32.65
C CYS A 16 -12.74 -22.27 32.70
N HIS A 17 -12.34 -22.85 31.57
CA HIS A 17 -11.48 -24.03 31.54
C HIS A 17 -10.86 -24.14 30.14
N GLU A 18 -9.53 -23.98 30.06
CA GLU A 18 -8.71 -23.83 28.85
C GLU A 18 -9.09 -22.64 27.96
N ASP A 19 -8.67 -21.44 28.38
CA ASP A 19 -8.70 -20.22 27.57
C ASP A 19 -7.79 -20.37 26.34
N VAL A 20 -8.25 -21.07 25.30
CA VAL A 20 -7.88 -20.70 23.93
C VAL A 20 -8.56 -19.36 23.68
N ILE A 21 -7.92 -18.28 24.16
CA ILE A 21 -8.29 -16.92 23.81
C ILE A 21 -8.26 -16.88 22.29
N ASN A 22 -9.43 -16.84 21.67
CA ASN A 22 -9.56 -16.66 20.24
C ASN A 22 -8.99 -15.28 19.91
N THR A 23 -7.71 -15.24 19.52
CA THR A 23 -7.02 -14.03 19.05
C THR A 23 -7.50 -13.59 17.67
N GLN A 24 -8.53 -14.24 17.09
CA GLN A 24 -9.17 -13.74 15.88
C GLN A 24 -9.90 -12.44 16.18
N CYS A 25 -9.17 -11.33 16.10
CA CYS A 25 -9.78 -10.02 15.96
C CYS A 25 -10.58 -10.02 14.65
N GLY A 26 -11.88 -9.73 14.74
CA GLY A 26 -12.72 -9.50 13.56
C GLY A 26 -13.49 -10.69 12.98
N TYR A 27 -13.50 -11.87 13.62
CA TYR A 27 -14.28 -13.03 13.12
C TYR A 27 -15.78 -12.70 12.97
N ASP A 28 -16.40 -12.08 13.98
CA ASP A 28 -17.82 -11.68 13.94
C ASP A 28 -18.06 -10.29 13.33
N VAL A 29 -17.02 -9.45 13.28
CA VAL A 29 -17.15 -8.10 12.73
C VAL A 29 -17.21 -8.14 11.20
N ARG A 30 -16.58 -9.12 10.55
CA ARG A 30 -16.64 -9.32 9.08
C ARG A 30 -17.94 -9.92 8.56
N ALA A 31 -18.80 -10.41 9.44
CA ALA A 31 -20.11 -10.96 9.08
C ALA A 31 -21.24 -9.90 9.07
N LYS A 32 -20.96 -8.68 9.58
CA LYS A 32 -21.91 -7.57 9.62
C LYS A 32 -21.84 -6.71 8.35
N THR A 33 -22.88 -5.91 8.13
CA THR A 33 -22.97 -5.00 6.97
C THR A 33 -21.87 -3.92 7.00
N ASP A 34 -21.43 -3.46 5.83
CA ASP A 34 -20.30 -2.53 5.61
C ASP A 34 -20.39 -1.23 6.44
N VAL A 35 -21.61 -0.86 6.85
CA VAL A 35 -21.90 0.36 7.62
C VAL A 35 -21.58 0.20 9.11
N GLU A 36 -21.89 -0.95 9.72
CA GLU A 36 -21.55 -1.23 11.12
C GLU A 36 -20.07 -1.60 11.31
N GLN A 37 -19.43 -2.12 10.26
CA GLN A 37 -18.01 -2.49 10.30
C GLN A 37 -17.07 -1.29 10.44
N LYS A 38 -17.37 -0.18 9.76
CA LYS A 38 -16.55 1.03 9.77
C LYS A 38 -16.47 1.71 11.14
N THR A 39 -17.45 1.47 12.01
CA THR A 39 -17.56 2.08 13.34
C THR A 39 -16.70 1.37 14.39
N TYR A 40 -16.34 0.10 14.15
CA TYR A 40 -15.57 -0.71 15.09
C TYR A 40 -14.15 -1.05 14.61
N ILE A 41 -13.93 -1.15 13.29
CA ILE A 41 -12.61 -1.51 12.72
C ILE A 41 -12.39 -0.73 11.42
N HIS A 42 -11.20 -0.16 11.23
CA HIS A 42 -10.76 0.33 9.91
C HIS A 42 -10.54 -0.86 8.96
N VAL A 43 -11.59 -1.28 8.28
CA VAL A 43 -11.57 -2.37 7.29
C VAL A 43 -10.82 -2.02 5.99
N LYS A 44 -10.39 -0.76 5.84
CA LYS A 44 -9.56 -0.33 4.71
C LYS A 44 -8.09 -0.40 5.08
N GLY A 45 -7.37 -1.31 4.42
CA GLY A 45 -5.91 -1.34 4.48
C GLY A 45 -5.28 -0.14 3.75
N CYS A 46 -3.98 0.07 3.96
CA CYS A 46 -3.21 1.14 3.32
C CYS A 46 -3.18 0.98 1.78
N VAL A 47 -3.08 -0.26 1.30
CA VAL A 47 -3.00 -0.60 -0.13
C VAL A 47 -4.28 -0.21 -0.91
N PRO A 48 -5.50 -0.61 -0.51
CA PRO A 48 -6.71 -0.25 -1.27
C PRO A 48 -7.07 1.25 -1.19
N GLN A 49 -6.60 1.97 -0.17
CA GLN A 49 -6.75 3.42 -0.09
C GLN A 49 -5.75 4.13 -1.01
N PHE A 50 -4.50 3.66 -1.05
CA PHE A 50 -3.48 4.15 -1.96
C PHE A 50 -3.85 3.90 -3.43
N GLU A 51 -4.41 2.73 -3.74
CA GLU A 51 -4.88 2.40 -5.09
C GLU A 51 -5.97 3.38 -5.58
N LYS A 52 -6.96 3.70 -4.74
CA LYS A 52 -7.97 4.71 -5.08
C LYS A 52 -7.35 6.09 -5.32
N TRP A 53 -6.48 6.52 -4.42
CA TRP A 53 -5.78 7.79 -4.58
C TRP A 53 -4.94 7.83 -5.86
N LEU A 54 -4.26 6.73 -6.19
CA LEU A 54 -3.45 6.61 -7.41
C LEU A 54 -4.31 6.64 -8.67
N GLN A 55 -5.48 5.98 -8.68
CA GLN A 55 -6.42 6.04 -9.81
C GLN A 55 -6.96 7.46 -10.02
N ASP A 56 -7.31 8.16 -8.95
CA ASP A 56 -7.83 9.53 -9.03
C ASP A 56 -6.75 10.55 -9.45
N ASN A 57 -5.48 10.29 -9.14
CA ASN A 57 -4.35 11.21 -9.38
C ASN A 57 -3.36 10.70 -10.43
N LEU A 58 -3.73 9.71 -11.24
CA LEU A 58 -2.82 9.03 -12.16
C LEU A 58 -2.12 9.99 -13.12
N THR A 59 -2.86 10.96 -13.68
CA THR A 59 -2.32 11.97 -14.59
C THR A 59 -1.24 12.84 -13.94
N LEU A 60 -1.45 13.21 -12.66
CA LEU A 60 -0.50 14.03 -11.92
C LEU A 60 0.78 13.24 -11.61
N VAL A 61 0.63 12.00 -11.15
CA VAL A 61 1.75 11.10 -10.85
C VAL A 61 2.56 10.80 -12.11
N ALA A 62 1.89 10.51 -13.24
CA ALA A 62 2.55 10.32 -14.53
C ALA A 62 3.30 11.57 -14.99
N GLY A 63 2.70 12.76 -14.82
CA GLY A 63 3.34 14.04 -15.14
C GLY A 63 4.61 14.29 -14.33
N ILE A 64 4.59 14.00 -13.02
CA ILE A 64 5.79 14.09 -12.17
C ILE A 64 6.87 13.13 -12.68
N PHE A 65 6.52 11.89 -12.99
CA PHE A 65 7.48 10.89 -13.44
C PHE A 65 8.17 11.31 -14.75
N ILE A 66 7.40 11.85 -15.70
CA ILE A 66 7.93 12.40 -16.96
C ILE A 66 8.80 13.62 -16.68
N GLY A 67 8.36 14.53 -15.81
CA GLY A 67 9.13 15.72 -15.44
C GLY A 67 10.50 15.37 -14.83
N VAL A 68 10.54 14.40 -13.92
CA VAL A 68 11.79 13.90 -13.32
C VAL A 68 12.67 13.24 -14.38
N ALA A 69 12.11 12.44 -15.29
CA ALA A 69 12.87 11.82 -16.37
C ALA A 69 13.50 12.87 -17.30
N LEU A 70 12.76 13.93 -17.65
CA LEU A 70 13.29 15.03 -18.45
C LEU A 70 14.41 15.78 -17.71
N LEU A 71 14.20 16.11 -16.43
CA LEU A 71 15.22 16.78 -15.60
C LEU A 71 16.50 15.94 -15.50
N GLN A 72 16.38 14.62 -15.35
CA GLN A 72 17.52 13.70 -15.36
C GLN A 72 18.28 13.75 -16.70
N ILE A 73 17.58 13.67 -17.83
CA ILE A 73 18.18 13.74 -19.16
C ILE A 73 18.90 15.09 -19.36
N PHE A 74 18.25 16.20 -18.99
CA PHE A 74 18.87 17.52 -19.04
C PHE A 74 20.14 17.60 -18.18
N GLY A 75 20.11 17.06 -16.96
CA GLY A 75 21.27 17.02 -16.08
C GLY A 75 22.44 16.25 -16.68
N ILE A 76 22.17 15.09 -17.28
CA ILE A 76 23.20 14.27 -17.94
C ILE A 76 23.80 15.02 -19.14
N CYS A 77 22.97 15.62 -20.00
CA CYS A 77 23.44 16.39 -21.17
C CYS A 77 24.32 17.58 -20.76
N LEU A 78 23.91 18.33 -19.74
CA LEU A 78 24.68 19.47 -19.25
C LEU A 78 26.03 19.03 -18.67
N ALA A 79 26.06 17.92 -17.92
CA ALA A 79 27.31 17.38 -17.41
C ALA A 79 28.27 16.97 -18.55
N GLN A 80 27.76 16.34 -19.60
CA GLN A 80 28.57 15.95 -20.77
C GLN A 80 29.11 17.17 -21.54
N ASN A 81 28.27 18.19 -21.75
CA ASN A 81 28.70 19.43 -22.40
C ASN A 81 29.80 20.11 -21.58
N LEU A 82 29.64 20.20 -20.26
CA LEU A 82 30.64 20.82 -19.39
C LEU A 82 31.97 20.07 -19.42
N VAL A 83 31.95 18.74 -19.41
CA VAL A 83 33.17 17.93 -19.52
C VAL A 83 33.86 18.17 -20.87
N SER A 84 33.10 18.20 -21.96
CA SER A 84 33.64 18.47 -23.30
C SER A 84 34.30 19.84 -23.39
N ASP A 85 33.70 20.86 -22.78
CA ASP A 85 34.26 22.21 -22.72
C ASP A 85 35.57 22.24 -21.91
N ILE A 86 35.64 21.52 -20.79
CA ILE A 86 36.87 21.41 -19.98
C ILE A 86 37.98 20.72 -20.78
N GLU A 87 37.66 19.65 -21.51
CA GLU A 87 38.63 18.95 -22.36
C GLU A 87 39.12 19.83 -23.52
N ALA A 88 38.24 20.63 -24.13
CA ALA A 88 38.59 21.58 -25.19
C ALA A 88 39.54 22.67 -24.68
N VAL A 89 39.26 23.24 -23.50
CA VAL A 89 40.18 24.19 -22.85
C VAL A 89 41.51 23.50 -22.57
N ARG A 90 41.51 22.29 -22.01
CA ARG A 90 42.75 21.55 -21.70
C ARG A 90 43.59 21.25 -22.94
N ALA A 91 42.98 20.94 -24.08
CA ALA A 91 43.67 20.69 -25.34
C ALA A 91 44.24 21.95 -26.00
N SER A 92 43.79 23.13 -25.57
CA SER A 92 44.29 24.42 -26.07
C SER A 92 45.57 24.92 -25.38
N TRP A 93 46.00 24.26 -24.29
CA TRP A 93 47.26 24.51 -23.58
C TRP A 93 48.33 23.50 -23.99
#